data_AF-A0A4U6X079-F1
#
_entry.id   AF-A0A4U6X079-F1
#
_cell.length_a   1.000
_cell.length_b   1.000
_cell.length_c   1.000
_cell.angle_alpha   90.00
_cell.angle_beta   90.00
_cell.angle_gamma   90.00
#
_symmetry.space_group_name_H-M   'P 1'
#
loop_
_entity.id
_entity.type
_entity.pdbx_description
1 polymer ?
#
loop_
_entity_poly.entity_id
_entity_poly.type
_entity_poly.pdbx_seq_one_letter_code
_entity_poly.pdbx_strand_id
1 'polypeptide(L)'
;MKSFVLQAVLAGAALAAPNRGPLAGAAVLERAAAGDCKCFPGDACWPATAQWDALNATVGGNLIATVPLGSPCHDPTYDAAVCASLQSQWQDAEIHMESSSSIMAPFFANQSCDPFQ
;
A
#
# COMPACT_ATOMS: atom_id res chain seq x y z
N MET A 1 -13.60 -56.66 -18.59
CA MET A 1 -14.99 -56.98 -18.16
C MET A 1 -15.62 -55.65 -17.76
N LYS A 2 -16.27 -54.98 -18.72
CA LYS A 2 -17.73 -54.82 -18.79
C LYS A 2 -18.26 -54.11 -17.52
N SER A 3 -18.39 -52.78 -17.55
CA SER A 3 -19.67 -52.05 -17.77
C SER A 3 -20.36 -51.79 -16.40
N PHE A 4 -21.09 -50.71 -16.08
CA PHE A 4 -22.00 -49.85 -16.83
C PHE A 4 -22.09 -48.44 -16.21
N VAL A 5 -22.41 -47.49 -17.09
CA VAL A 5 -22.83 -46.11 -16.88
C VAL A 5 -24.10 -46.02 -16.01
N LEU A 6 -24.26 -44.96 -15.21
CA LEU A 6 -25.56 -44.26 -15.12
C LEU A 6 -25.32 -42.77 -14.87
N GLN A 7 -25.59 -41.98 -15.92
CA GLN A 7 -25.74 -40.53 -15.88
C GLN A 7 -27.12 -40.20 -15.31
N ALA A 8 -27.19 -39.18 -14.45
CA ALA A 8 -28.42 -38.44 -14.22
C ALA A 8 -28.24 -37.03 -14.77
N VAL A 9 -28.80 -36.80 -15.96
CA VAL A 9 -28.93 -35.46 -16.55
C VAL A 9 -30.30 -34.94 -16.12
N LEU A 10 -30.33 -33.90 -15.29
CA LEU A 10 -31.55 -33.13 -15.04
C LEU A 10 -31.59 -31.97 -16.02
N ALA A 11 -32.50 -32.05 -16.98
CA ALA A 11 -32.85 -30.97 -17.89
C ALA A 11 -33.66 -29.90 -17.14
N GLY A 12 -33.01 -28.79 -16.79
CA GLY A 12 -33.69 -27.57 -16.34
C GLY A 12 -34.00 -26.68 -17.55
N ALA A 13 -35.26 -26.31 -17.71
CA ALA A 13 -35.73 -25.44 -18.79
C ALA A 13 -35.06 -24.05 -18.73
N ALA A 14 -34.47 -23.62 -19.84
CA ALA A 14 -33.93 -22.28 -20.02
C ALA A 14 -35.09 -21.29 -20.24
N LEU A 15 -35.30 -20.37 -19.28
CA LEU A 15 -36.11 -19.17 -19.49
C LEU A 15 -35.20 -18.08 -20.08
N ALA A 16 -35.41 -17.75 -21.35
CA ALA A 16 -34.75 -16.62 -22.00
C ALA A 16 -35.24 -15.30 -21.39
N ALA A 17 -34.35 -14.56 -20.72
CA ALA A 17 -34.62 -13.21 -20.28
C ALA A 17 -34.35 -12.21 -21.44
N PRO A 18 -35.15 -11.14 -21.56
CA PRO A 18 -35.04 -10.19 -22.68
C PRO A 18 -33.75 -9.37 -22.62
N ASN A 19 -33.21 -9.08 -23.81
CA ASN A 19 -32.05 -8.22 -24.07
C ASN A 19 -32.05 -6.95 -23.20
N ARG A 20 -31.10 -6.85 -22.27
CA ARG A 20 -30.75 -5.58 -21.61
C ARG A 20 -29.79 -4.83 -22.54
N GLY A 21 -30.26 -3.73 -23.13
CA GLY A 21 -29.41 -2.80 -23.88
C GLY A 21 -28.26 -2.25 -23.00
N PRO A 22 -27.25 -1.61 -23.60
CA PRO A 22 -26.07 -1.16 -22.85
C PRO A 22 -26.51 -0.14 -21.81
N LEU A 23 -26.34 -0.51 -20.53
CA LEU A 23 -26.44 0.44 -19.43
C LEU A 23 -25.30 1.43 -19.63
N ALA A 24 -25.66 2.65 -20.02
CA ALA A 24 -24.76 3.80 -20.03
C ALA A 24 -23.99 3.79 -18.70
N GLY A 25 -22.66 3.79 -18.79
CA GLY A 25 -21.78 3.71 -17.64
C GLY A 25 -22.10 4.81 -16.66
N ALA A 26 -22.81 4.47 -15.59
CA ALA A 26 -22.82 5.29 -14.39
C ALA A 26 -21.36 5.31 -13.91
N ALA A 27 -20.74 6.49 -13.94
CA ALA A 27 -19.52 6.69 -13.20
C ALA A 27 -19.81 6.26 -11.75
N VAL A 28 -19.19 5.17 -11.32
CA VAL A 28 -19.21 4.76 -9.93
C VAL A 28 -18.44 5.85 -9.22
N LEU A 29 -19.17 6.83 -8.67
CA LEU A 29 -18.63 7.63 -7.58
C LEU A 29 -18.45 6.62 -6.45
N GLU A 30 -17.26 6.02 -6.37
CA GLU A 30 -16.85 5.30 -5.17
C GLU A 30 -16.94 6.29 -4.03
N ARG A 31 -18.03 6.17 -3.28
CA ARG A 31 -18.13 6.75 -1.95
C ARG A 31 -16.95 6.13 -1.21
N ALA A 32 -15.90 6.92 -0.95
CA ALA A 32 -14.85 6.54 -0.01
C ALA A 32 -15.56 5.90 1.18
N ALA A 33 -15.32 4.60 1.39
CA ALA A 33 -16.14 3.80 2.27
C ALA A 33 -16.28 4.54 3.59
N ALA A 34 -17.51 4.91 3.96
CA ALA A 34 -17.83 5.37 5.30
C ALA A 34 -17.86 4.15 6.24
N GLY A 35 -16.80 3.35 6.20
CA GLY A 35 -16.52 2.29 7.15
C GLY A 35 -15.59 2.84 8.22
N ASP A 36 -15.64 2.27 9.41
CA ASP A 36 -14.91 2.70 10.60
C ASP A 36 -13.36 2.60 10.49
N CYS A 37 -12.81 2.29 9.31
CA CYS A 37 -11.39 2.10 9.03
C CYS A 37 -10.76 3.28 8.27
N LYS A 38 -9.47 3.51 8.47
CA LYS A 38 -8.68 4.47 7.68
C LYS A 38 -8.22 3.84 6.37
N CYS A 39 -8.04 4.67 5.33
CA CYS A 39 -7.46 4.26 4.05
C CYS A 39 -5.96 4.01 4.17
N PHE A 40 -5.45 3.00 3.45
CA PHE A 40 -4.03 2.70 3.32
C PHE A 40 -3.55 2.92 1.87
N PRO A 41 -2.23 3.07 1.64
CA PRO A 41 -1.67 3.13 0.29
C PRO A 41 -2.09 1.91 -0.54
N GLY A 42 -2.65 2.16 -1.74
CA GLY A 42 -3.15 1.13 -2.64
C GLY A 42 -4.67 0.92 -2.58
N ASP A 43 -5.34 1.40 -1.53
CA ASP A 43 -6.80 1.37 -1.46
C ASP A 43 -7.42 2.37 -2.44
N ALA A 44 -8.63 2.08 -2.91
CA ALA A 44 -9.38 2.97 -3.81
C ALA A 44 -9.66 4.36 -3.19
N CYS A 45 -9.73 4.45 -1.86
CA CYS A 45 -9.93 5.72 -1.15
C CYS A 45 -8.61 6.45 -0.80
N TRP A 46 -7.45 5.89 -1.15
CA TRP A 46 -6.17 6.57 -0.97
C TRP A 46 -6.11 7.83 -1.85
N PRO A 47 -5.61 8.98 -1.34
CA PRO A 47 -5.56 10.19 -2.14
C PRO A 47 -4.68 10.00 -3.38
N ALA A 48 -5.17 10.45 -4.53
CA ALA A 48 -4.40 10.48 -5.76
C ALA A 48 -3.24 11.48 -5.66
N THR A 49 -2.23 11.34 -6.53
CA THR A 49 -1.05 12.23 -6.55
C THR A 49 -1.42 13.71 -6.59
N ALA A 50 -2.41 14.10 -7.42
CA ALA A 50 -2.85 15.49 -7.51
C ALA A 50 -3.42 16.04 -6.17
N GLN A 51 -3.98 15.19 -5.32
CA GLN A 51 -4.46 15.59 -3.99
C GLN A 51 -3.30 15.77 -3.01
N TRP A 52 -2.28 14.92 -3.10
CA TRP A 52 -1.02 15.09 -2.35
C TRP A 52 -0.26 16.34 -2.80
N ASP A 53 -0.22 16.63 -4.10
CA ASP A 53 0.40 17.84 -4.64
C ASP A 53 -0.33 19.11 -4.17
N ALA A 54 -1.67 19.08 -4.15
CA ALA A 54 -2.47 20.16 -3.60
C ALA A 54 -2.20 20.36 -2.11
N LEU A 55 -2.09 19.28 -1.32
CA LEU A 55 -1.69 19.37 0.09
C LEU A 55 -0.28 19.96 0.24
N ASN A 56 0.67 19.52 -0.59
CA ASN A 56 2.03 20.05 -0.55
C ASN A 56 2.05 21.56 -0.82
N ALA A 57 1.25 22.03 -1.78
CA ALA A 57 1.10 23.45 -2.06
C ALA A 57 0.47 24.23 -0.87
N THR A 58 -0.53 23.67 -0.19
CA THR A 58 -1.17 24.35 0.96
C THR A 58 -0.25 24.42 2.19
N VAL A 59 0.65 23.46 2.37
CA VAL A 59 1.68 23.50 3.44
C VAL A 59 2.99 24.19 3.00
N GLY A 60 2.99 24.89 1.87
CA GLY A 60 4.12 25.69 1.41
C GLY A 60 5.34 24.87 0.96
N GLY A 61 5.11 23.65 0.44
CA GLY A 61 6.19 22.78 -0.03
C GLY A 61 6.80 21.87 1.04
N ASN A 62 6.23 21.84 2.25
CA ASN A 62 6.77 21.11 3.40
C ASN A 62 6.20 19.69 3.57
N LEU A 63 5.54 19.12 2.55
CA LEU A 63 5.11 17.73 2.58
C LEU A 63 6.23 16.82 2.06
N ILE A 64 6.61 15.81 2.84
CA ILE A 64 7.69 14.89 2.52
C ILE A 64 7.13 13.48 2.38
N ALA A 65 7.46 12.80 1.28
CA ALA A 65 7.23 11.37 1.15
C ALA A 65 8.26 10.62 2.01
N THR A 66 7.79 9.81 2.95
CA THR A 66 8.64 9.14 3.94
C THR A 66 9.72 8.27 3.29
N VAL A 67 10.99 8.57 3.59
CA VAL A 67 12.13 7.70 3.31
C VAL A 67 12.70 7.24 4.64
N PRO A 68 12.69 5.93 4.97
CA PRO A 68 13.25 5.42 6.22
C PRO A 68 14.72 5.81 6.42
N LEU A 69 15.12 6.11 7.66
CA LEU A 69 16.51 6.43 7.99
C LEU A 69 17.49 5.32 7.55
N GLY A 70 17.08 4.06 7.64
CA GLY A 70 17.89 2.91 7.23
C GLY A 70 17.97 2.67 5.73
N SER A 71 17.27 3.42 4.87
CA SER A 71 17.28 3.19 3.41
C SER A 71 18.67 3.11 2.77
N PRO A 72 19.71 3.87 3.19
CA PRO A 72 21.07 3.72 2.67
C PRO A 72 21.73 2.35 2.94
N CYS A 73 21.14 1.51 3.81
CA CYS A 73 21.61 0.15 4.06
C CYS A 73 20.93 -0.90 3.16
N HIS A 74 20.04 -0.50 2.25
CA HIS A 74 19.25 -1.41 1.42
C HIS A 74 19.26 -0.98 -0.05
N ASP A 75 19.10 -1.95 -0.96
CA ASP A 75 18.84 -1.66 -2.37
C ASP A 75 17.50 -0.92 -2.54
N PRO A 76 17.37 -0.03 -3.54
CA PRO A 76 18.38 0.32 -4.55
C PRO A 76 19.30 1.49 -4.14
N THR A 77 19.14 2.01 -2.92
CA THR A 77 19.84 3.21 -2.44
C THR A 77 21.07 2.89 -1.61
N TYR A 78 21.60 1.67 -1.73
CA TYR A 78 22.69 1.19 -0.89
C TYR A 78 23.93 2.08 -1.04
N ASP A 79 24.41 2.56 0.10
CA ASP A 79 25.68 3.27 0.25
C ASP A 79 26.42 2.68 1.45
N ALA A 80 27.50 1.95 1.18
CA ALA A 80 28.27 1.25 2.21
C ALA A 80 28.84 2.20 3.28
N ALA A 81 29.25 3.40 2.89
CA ALA A 81 29.86 4.35 3.83
C ALA A 81 28.79 4.99 4.72
N VAL A 82 27.66 5.39 4.15
CA VAL A 82 26.52 5.94 4.91
C VAL A 82 25.94 4.87 5.83
N CYS A 83 25.77 3.64 5.35
CA CYS A 83 25.27 2.54 6.15
C CYS A 83 26.18 2.25 7.36
N ALA A 84 27.49 2.16 7.15
CA ALA A 84 28.44 1.94 8.25
C ALA A 84 28.41 3.08 9.29
N SER A 85 28.30 4.33 8.83
CA SER A 85 28.13 5.49 9.70
C SER A 85 26.83 5.39 10.52
N LEU A 86 25.72 5.01 9.89
CA LEU A 86 24.43 4.87 10.54
C LEU A 86 24.43 3.74 11.58
N GLN A 87 25.00 2.59 11.24
CA GLN A 87 25.16 1.46 12.15
C GLN A 87 25.92 1.86 13.43
N SER A 88 26.95 2.71 13.32
CA SER A 88 27.72 3.16 14.49
C SER A 88 26.97 4.12 15.42
N GLN A 89 25.95 4.79 14.91
CA GLN A 89 25.19 5.85 15.61
C GLN A 89 23.75 5.43 15.94
N TRP A 90 23.32 4.22 15.59
CA TRP A 90 21.92 3.79 15.70
C TRP A 90 21.35 3.78 17.13
N GLN A 91 22.21 3.89 18.15
CA GLN A 91 21.77 3.99 19.55
C GLN A 91 21.76 5.45 20.06
N ASP A 92 22.25 6.40 19.25
CA ASP A 92 22.30 7.80 19.60
C ASP A 92 21.00 8.49 19.20
N ALA A 93 20.35 9.18 20.14
CA ALA A 93 19.06 9.82 19.89
C ALA A 93 19.08 10.83 18.73
N GLU A 94 20.21 11.52 18.52
CA GLU A 94 20.34 12.61 17.55
C GLU A 94 20.03 12.15 16.13
N ILE A 95 20.57 10.99 15.70
CA ILE A 95 20.37 10.49 14.33
C ILE A 95 18.90 10.16 14.04
N HIS A 96 18.13 9.83 15.09
CA HIS A 96 16.70 9.57 14.98
C HIS A 96 15.87 10.87 15.00
N MET A 97 16.26 11.88 15.77
CA MET A 97 15.52 13.15 15.89
C MET A 97 15.60 14.01 14.62
N GLU A 98 16.71 13.96 13.91
CA GLU A 98 16.89 14.71 12.66
C GLU A 98 16.17 14.07 11.46
N SER A 99 15.72 12.81 11.60
CA SER A 99 15.00 12.10 10.56
C SER A 99 13.49 12.32 10.67
N SER A 100 12.85 12.67 9.56
CA SER A 100 11.38 12.80 9.49
C SER A 100 10.62 11.47 9.61
N SER A 101 11.32 10.34 9.54
CA SER A 101 10.73 8.99 9.42
C SER A 101 11.16 8.04 10.54
N SER A 102 12.17 8.41 11.32
CA SER A 102 12.77 7.50 12.29
C SER A 102 11.94 7.40 13.57
N ILE A 103 11.88 6.19 14.12
CA ILE A 103 11.24 5.91 15.41
C ILE A 103 12.32 5.38 16.34
N MET A 104 12.62 6.13 17.40
CA MET A 104 13.69 5.81 18.34
C MET A 104 13.47 4.47 19.07
N ALA A 105 12.21 4.07 19.26
CA ALA A 105 11.89 2.78 19.86
C ALA A 105 11.89 1.67 18.78
N PRO A 106 12.91 0.79 18.74
CA PRO A 106 13.11 -0.16 17.64
C PRO A 106 11.95 -1.17 17.50
N PHE A 107 11.23 -1.43 18.60
CA PHE A 107 10.03 -2.27 18.59
C PHE A 107 8.99 -1.81 17.56
N PHE A 108 8.79 -0.49 17.41
CA PHE A 108 7.81 0.05 16.46
C PHE A 108 8.33 0.10 15.02
N ALA A 109 9.65 0.19 14.83
CA ALA A 109 10.26 0.07 13.50
C ALA A 109 10.13 -1.37 12.94
N ASN A 110 10.03 -2.35 13.83
CA ASN A 110 9.78 -3.76 13.51
C ASN A 110 10.71 -4.32 12.43
N GLN A 111 11.99 -3.91 12.45
CA GLN A 111 13.01 -4.35 11.49
C GLN A 111 12.66 -4.11 10.00
N SER A 112 11.67 -3.26 9.71
CA SER A 112 11.15 -3.09 8.34
C SER A 112 12.19 -2.45 7.39
N CYS A 113 13.07 -1.61 7.94
CA CYS A 113 14.19 -0.97 7.22
C CYS A 113 15.28 -0.57 8.24
N ASP A 114 15.75 -1.56 9.00
CA ASP A 114 16.81 -1.40 10.01
C ASP A 114 18.20 -1.56 9.36
N PRO A 115 19.26 -0.91 9.86
CA PRO A 115 20.58 -0.96 9.22
C PRO A 115 21.36 -2.27 9.45
N PHE A 116 20.86 -3.24 10.23
CA PHE A 116 21.62 -4.46 10.62
C PHE A 116 21.16 -5.78 9.99
N GLN A 117 20.33 -5.75 8.94
CA GLN A 117 19.86 -6.97 8.24
C GLN A 117 20.89 -7.53 7.28
#